data_AF-A0A7C6YNA0-F1
#
_entry.id   AF-A0A7C6YNA0-F1
#
_cell.length_a   1.000
_cell.length_b   1.000
_cell.length_c   1.000
_cell.angle_alpha   90.00
_cell.angle_beta   90.00
_cell.angle_gamma   90.00
#
_symmetry.space_group_name_H-M   'P 1'
#
loop_
_entity.id
_entity.type
_entity.pdbx_description
1 polymer ?
#
loop_
_entity_poly.entity_id
_entity_poly.type
_entity_poly.pdbx_seq_one_letter_code
_entity_poly.pdbx_strand_id
1 'polypeptide(L)'
;MGKNKILVVDDEIKLLALIKNYLEKEGFVVFAADGGQKALDIFEIQKPDLVVLDIMMPDVSGYDVCKKICAVSKTPVIMLTAKAEEIDKLLGLELGADDYITKPFSLRELTARIRAVLRRVNRQSEHNTESEIPDHLLEYQDIKLDIKKKMVTRNGEVIELTPTEYKILEMLISNQDMVFSRLQILEQVLGDYYEGYDRSLDTHISNLRKKLGDDPIKPNYIKTVYGMGYKMGG
;
A
#
# COMPACT_ATOMS: atom_id res chain seq x y z
N MET A 1 0.23 -22.08 5.28
CA MET A 1 1.00 -21.06 4.54
C MET A 1 2.41 -21.02 5.10
N GLY A 2 3.43 -21.06 4.23
CA GLY A 2 4.82 -20.88 4.65
C GLY A 2 5.04 -19.49 5.24
N LYS A 3 6.05 -19.33 6.10
CA LYS A 3 6.45 -18.00 6.60
C LYS A 3 7.11 -17.23 5.45
N ASN A 4 6.65 -16.01 5.19
CA ASN A 4 7.25 -15.14 4.18
C ASN A 4 8.70 -14.81 4.55
N LYS A 5 9.59 -14.88 3.56
CA LYS A 5 11.02 -14.59 3.65
C LYS A 5 11.28 -13.12 3.32
N ILE A 6 11.89 -12.39 4.23
CA ILE A 6 12.25 -10.98 4.06
C ILE A 6 13.77 -10.88 4.03
N LEU A 7 14.31 -10.17 3.04
CA LEU A 7 15.71 -9.73 3.04
C LEU A 7 15.76 -8.28 3.51
N VAL A 8 16.52 -7.99 4.57
CA VAL A 8 16.75 -6.63 5.07
C VAL A 8 18.20 -6.26 4.78
N VAL A 9 18.42 -5.08 4.20
CA VAL A 9 19.73 -4.61 3.75
C VAL A 9 19.97 -3.19 4.24
N ASP A 10 21.04 -3.00 5.01
CA ASP A 10 21.43 -1.71 5.61
C ASP A 10 22.88 -1.86 6.13
N ASP A 11 23.76 -0.87 5.95
CA ASP A 11 25.15 -0.96 6.43
C ASP A 11 25.26 -0.78 7.96
N GLU A 12 24.22 -0.27 8.61
CA GLU A 12 24.15 -0.14 10.06
C GLU A 12 23.76 -1.47 10.74
N ILE A 13 24.76 -2.26 11.13
CA ILE A 13 24.61 -3.59 11.77
C ILE A 13 23.63 -3.58 12.96
N LYS A 14 23.61 -2.51 13.76
CA LYS A 14 22.70 -2.40 14.92
C LYS A 14 21.24 -2.27 14.48
N LEU A 15 20.97 -1.48 13.44
CA LEU A 15 19.63 -1.30 12.89
C LEU A 15 19.17 -2.59 12.20
N LEU A 16 20.04 -3.24 11.42
CA LEU A 16 19.77 -4.56 10.85
C LEU A 16 19.34 -5.57 11.92
N ALA A 17 20.10 -5.68 13.01
CA ALA A 17 19.80 -6.62 14.09
C ALA A 17 18.46 -6.30 14.78
N LEU A 18 18.17 -5.00 14.96
CA LEU A 18 16.89 -4.53 15.51
C LEU A 18 15.71 -4.93 14.62
N ILE A 19 15.79 -4.61 13.32
CA ILE A 19 14.73 -4.92 12.34
C ILE A 19 14.54 -6.43 12.24
N LYS A 20 15.63 -7.19 12.12
CA LYS A 20 15.60 -8.65 12.05
C LYS A 20 14.87 -9.26 13.25
N ASN A 21 15.31 -8.94 14.46
CA ASN A 21 14.71 -9.47 15.69
C ASN A 21 13.22 -9.10 15.82
N TYR A 22 12.83 -7.91 15.36
CA TYR A 22 11.44 -7.48 15.39
C TYR A 22 10.58 -8.25 14.39
N LEU A 23 11.01 -8.34 13.13
CA LEU A 23 10.27 -9.03 12.07
C LEU A 23 10.19 -10.55 12.30
N GLU A 24 11.22 -11.18 12.85
CA GLU A 24 11.16 -12.59 13.25
C GLU A 24 10.08 -12.84 14.32
N LYS A 25 9.91 -11.91 15.28
CA LYS A 25 8.83 -11.97 16.28
C LYS A 25 7.44 -11.78 15.66
N GLU A 26 7.34 -11.01 14.58
CA GLU A 26 6.12 -10.83 13.81
C GLU A 26 5.79 -12.02 12.89
N GLY A 27 6.63 -13.07 12.89
CA GLY A 27 6.37 -14.35 12.22
C GLY A 27 7.06 -14.53 10.87
N PHE A 28 7.91 -13.59 10.45
CA PHE A 28 8.67 -13.66 9.20
C PHE A 28 9.93 -14.53 9.33
N VAL A 29 10.45 -15.04 8.21
CA VAL A 29 11.82 -15.56 8.10
C VAL A 29 12.68 -14.42 7.59
N VAL A 30 13.73 -14.03 8.32
CA VAL A 30 14.47 -12.80 7.99
C VAL A 30 15.94 -13.09 7.71
N PHE A 31 16.38 -12.68 6.53
CA PHE A 31 17.78 -12.63 6.14
C PHE A 31 18.28 -11.18 6.23
N ALA A 32 19.55 -11.01 6.59
CA ALA A 32 20.16 -9.69 6.75
C ALA A 32 21.46 -9.60 5.96
N ALA A 33 21.66 -8.47 5.28
CA ALA A 33 22.88 -8.13 4.56
C ALA A 33 23.35 -6.73 4.96
N ASP A 34 24.62 -6.60 5.30
CA ASP A 34 25.31 -5.36 5.70
C ASP A 34 25.97 -4.64 4.52
N GLY A 35 25.53 -4.94 3.30
CA GLY A 35 26.06 -4.37 2.07
C GLY A 35 25.37 -4.93 0.83
N GLY A 36 25.46 -4.20 -0.27
CA GLY A 36 24.75 -4.51 -1.50
C GLY A 36 25.22 -5.80 -2.20
N GLN A 37 26.52 -6.13 -2.18
CA GLN A 37 26.98 -7.39 -2.81
C GLN A 37 26.43 -8.61 -2.07
N LYS A 38 26.53 -8.62 -0.74
CA LYS A 38 25.99 -9.69 0.10
C LYS A 38 24.47 -9.80 -0.04
N ALA A 39 23.77 -8.68 -0.21
CA ALA A 39 22.34 -8.68 -0.47
C ALA A 39 21.99 -9.45 -1.75
N LEU A 40 22.74 -9.21 -2.85
CA LEU A 40 22.55 -9.92 -4.11
C LEU A 40 22.83 -11.42 -3.98
N ASP A 41 23.92 -11.79 -3.29
CA ASP A 41 24.27 -13.20 -3.06
C ASP A 41 23.17 -13.93 -2.25
N ILE A 42 22.66 -13.28 -1.19
CA ILE A 42 21.57 -13.84 -0.38
C ILE A 42 20.27 -13.90 -1.18
N PHE A 43 19.98 -12.88 -1.98
CA PHE A 43 18.78 -12.83 -2.82
C PHE A 43 18.72 -14.02 -3.78
N GLU A 44 19.83 -14.31 -4.46
CA GLU A 44 19.93 -15.41 -5.43
C GLU A 44 19.70 -16.78 -4.77
N ILE A 45 20.27 -16.99 -3.58
CA ILE A 45 20.20 -18.27 -2.87
C ILE A 45 18.85 -18.46 -2.18
N GLN A 46 18.40 -17.45 -1.43
CA GLN A 46 17.26 -17.58 -0.51
C GLN A 46 15.92 -17.30 -1.17
N LYS A 47 15.93 -16.54 -2.28
CA LYS A 47 14.75 -16.10 -3.03
C LYS A 47 13.69 -15.49 -2.09
N PRO A 48 13.98 -14.32 -1.51
CA PRO A 48 13.07 -13.68 -0.58
C PRO A 48 11.77 -13.25 -1.28
N ASP A 49 10.69 -13.19 -0.51
CA ASP A 49 9.36 -12.74 -0.95
C ASP A 49 9.24 -11.22 -0.93
N LEU A 50 10.13 -10.52 -0.22
CA LEU A 50 10.25 -9.05 -0.20
C LEU A 50 11.65 -8.62 0.24
N VAL A 51 12.12 -7.49 -0.30
CA VAL A 51 13.39 -6.85 0.09
C VAL A 51 13.13 -5.49 0.73
N VAL A 52 13.72 -5.25 1.89
CA VAL A 52 13.82 -3.94 2.54
C VAL A 52 15.25 -3.46 2.35
N LEU A 53 15.45 -2.30 1.72
CA LEU A 53 16.74 -1.90 1.19
C LEU A 53 17.06 -0.45 1.54
N ASP A 54 18.16 -0.22 2.25
CA ASP A 54 18.69 1.11 2.42
C ASP A 54 19.30 1.64 1.12
N ILE A 55 19.05 2.93 0.85
CA ILE A 55 19.57 3.60 -0.34
C ILE A 55 21.06 3.92 -0.17
N MET A 56 21.44 4.41 1.01
CA MET A 56 22.76 4.98 1.25
C MET A 56 23.70 3.93 1.85
N MET A 57 24.27 3.08 0.98
CA MET A 57 25.29 2.11 1.38
C MET A 57 26.66 2.45 0.77
N PRO A 58 27.77 2.22 1.49
CA PRO A 58 29.11 2.61 1.06
C PRO A 58 29.70 1.73 -0.05
N ASP A 59 29.18 0.52 -0.27
CA ASP A 59 29.71 -0.44 -1.25
C ASP A 59 29.02 -0.32 -2.62
N VAL A 60 27.82 -0.87 -2.75
CA VAL A 60 26.96 -0.82 -3.92
C VAL A 60 25.71 -0.09 -3.48
N SER A 61 25.32 0.97 -4.19
CA SER A 61 24.17 1.77 -3.80
C SER A 61 22.89 0.93 -3.75
N GLY A 62 21.95 1.28 -2.86
CA GLY A 62 20.65 0.61 -2.81
C GLY A 62 19.88 0.72 -4.13
N TYR A 63 20.09 1.80 -4.89
CA TYR A 63 19.51 1.94 -6.24
C TYR A 63 20.05 0.89 -7.22
N ASP A 64 21.35 0.62 -7.21
CA ASP A 64 21.96 -0.39 -8.08
C ASP A 64 21.53 -1.80 -7.70
N VAL A 65 21.40 -2.08 -6.40
CA VAL A 65 20.87 -3.36 -5.89
C VAL A 65 19.41 -3.54 -6.33
N CYS A 66 18.57 -2.52 -6.14
CA CYS A 66 17.17 -2.53 -6.58
C CYS A 66 17.07 -2.80 -8.08
N LYS A 67 17.82 -2.06 -8.90
CA LYS A 67 17.85 -2.23 -10.36
C LYS A 67 18.24 -3.64 -10.79
N LYS A 68 19.24 -4.24 -10.13
CA LYS A 68 19.66 -5.63 -10.41
C LYS A 68 18.58 -6.64 -10.04
N ILE A 69 17.91 -6.46 -8.90
CA ILE A 69 16.80 -7.32 -8.46
C ILE A 69 15.61 -7.21 -9.43
N CYS A 70 15.17 -5.99 -9.77
CA CYS A 70 14.06 -5.75 -10.69
C CYS A 70 14.32 -6.28 -12.10
N ALA A 71 15.59 -6.35 -12.54
CA ALA A 71 15.96 -6.89 -13.83
C ALA A 71 15.76 -8.43 -13.94
N VAL A 72 15.78 -9.15 -12.81
CA VAL A 72 15.75 -10.62 -12.78
C VAL A 72 14.56 -11.21 -12.03
N SER A 73 13.84 -10.39 -11.26
CA SER A 73 12.72 -10.82 -10.42
C SER A 73 11.63 -9.77 -10.32
N LYS A 74 10.42 -10.21 -9.99
CA LYS A 74 9.30 -9.36 -9.55
C LYS A 74 9.19 -9.26 -8.02
N THR A 75 10.23 -9.68 -7.31
CA THR A 75 10.26 -9.57 -5.84
C THR A 75 10.13 -8.10 -5.47
N PRO A 76 9.15 -7.74 -4.64
CA PRO A 76 8.91 -6.35 -4.31
C PRO A 76 10.03 -5.77 -3.44
N VAL A 77 10.31 -4.49 -3.63
CA VAL A 77 11.36 -3.75 -2.90
C VAL A 77 10.77 -2.56 -2.17
N ILE A 78 11.02 -2.46 -0.87
CA ILE A 78 10.73 -1.29 -0.02
C ILE A 78 12.05 -0.57 0.25
N MET A 79 12.16 0.68 -0.19
CA MET A 79 13.37 1.47 -0.04
C MET A 79 13.34 2.32 1.24
N LEU A 80 14.42 2.30 2.01
CA LEU A 80 14.64 3.16 3.16
C LEU A 80 15.45 4.38 2.71
N THR A 81 14.95 5.60 2.98
CA THR A 81 15.60 6.84 2.54
C THR A 81 15.81 7.83 3.70
N ALA A 82 16.96 8.48 3.76
CA ALA A 82 17.19 9.60 4.69
C ALA A 82 16.61 10.93 4.20
N LYS A 83 16.24 11.04 2.91
CA LYS A 83 15.73 12.26 2.29
C LYS A 83 14.26 12.13 1.93
N ALA A 84 13.46 13.10 2.38
CA ALA A 84 12.06 13.21 2.01
C ALA A 84 11.83 13.84 0.63
N GLU A 85 12.91 14.21 -0.09
CA GLU A 85 12.87 14.95 -1.35
C GLU A 85 12.18 14.14 -2.46
N GLU A 86 11.41 14.87 -3.27
CA GLU A 86 10.53 14.36 -4.33
C GLU A 86 11.30 13.64 -5.45
N ILE A 87 12.56 14.02 -5.67
CA ILE A 87 13.44 13.48 -6.72
C ILE A 87 13.80 12.01 -6.47
N ASP A 88 14.11 11.63 -5.24
CA ASP A 88 14.46 10.24 -4.88
C ASP A 88 13.23 9.31 -4.95
N LYS A 89 12.03 9.84 -4.72
CA LYS A 89 10.76 9.11 -4.86
C LYS A 89 10.40 8.86 -6.33
N LEU A 90 10.63 9.85 -7.20
CA LEU A 90 10.41 9.72 -8.65
C LEU A 90 11.40 8.73 -9.29
N LEU A 91 12.69 8.87 -9.01
CA LEU A 91 13.73 7.94 -9.49
C LEU A 91 13.45 6.50 -9.02
N GLY A 92 12.96 6.40 -7.80
CA GLY A 92 12.56 5.17 -7.19
C GLY A 92 11.40 4.43 -7.88
N LEU A 93 10.36 5.18 -8.24
CA LEU A 93 9.22 4.67 -9.02
C LEU A 93 9.64 4.28 -10.46
N GLU A 94 10.57 5.02 -11.07
CA GLU A 94 11.13 4.69 -12.39
C GLU A 94 12.01 3.41 -12.37
N LEU A 95 12.65 3.12 -11.23
CA LEU A 95 13.47 1.92 -11.03
C LEU A 95 12.66 0.70 -10.55
N GLY A 96 11.35 0.87 -10.33
CA GLY A 96 10.42 -0.21 -10.03
C GLY A 96 10.31 -0.62 -8.57
N ALA A 97 10.63 0.25 -7.61
CA ALA A 97 10.35 -0.07 -6.21
C ALA A 97 8.86 0.12 -5.87
N ASP A 98 8.37 -0.72 -4.96
CA ASP A 98 6.95 -0.82 -4.63
C ASP A 98 6.50 0.13 -3.52
N ASP A 99 7.41 0.55 -2.64
CA ASP A 99 7.14 1.50 -1.54
C ASP A 99 8.43 2.18 -1.02
N TYR A 100 8.27 3.29 -0.31
CA TYR A 100 9.34 4.08 0.31
C TYR A 100 9.04 4.40 1.77
N ILE A 101 10.10 4.36 2.61
CA ILE A 101 10.03 4.72 4.02
C ILE A 101 11.14 5.71 4.35
N THR A 102 10.78 6.87 4.89
CA THR A 102 11.76 7.87 5.34
C THR A 102 12.33 7.52 6.72
N LYS A 103 13.65 7.59 6.88
CA LYS A 103 14.35 7.55 8.18
C LYS A 103 14.23 8.92 8.87
N PRO A 104 13.96 8.97 10.19
CA PRO A 104 13.71 7.84 11.09
C PRO A 104 12.30 7.26 10.94
N PHE A 105 12.17 5.93 11.00
CA PHE A 105 10.89 5.22 10.94
C PHE A 105 10.64 4.39 12.20
N SER A 106 9.38 4.02 12.42
CA SER A 106 9.03 3.05 13.46
C SER A 106 9.02 1.62 12.90
N LEU A 107 9.43 0.63 13.70
CA LEU A 107 9.35 -0.79 13.30
C LEU A 107 7.92 -1.25 13.00
N ARG A 108 6.93 -0.62 13.66
CA ARG A 108 5.50 -0.84 13.40
C ARG A 108 5.10 -0.37 12.01
N GLU A 109 5.56 0.82 11.59
CA GLU A 109 5.33 1.34 10.24
C GLU A 109 5.95 0.43 9.18
N LEU A 110 7.22 0.05 9.36
CA LEU A 110 7.92 -0.87 8.45
C LEU A 110 7.14 -2.18 8.29
N THR A 111 6.70 -2.77 9.41
CA THR A 111 5.94 -4.03 9.40
C THR A 111 4.58 -3.88 8.70
N ALA A 112 3.88 -2.76 8.90
CA ALA A 112 2.60 -2.49 8.24
C ALA A 112 2.76 -2.40 6.71
N ARG A 113 3.83 -1.74 6.24
CA ARG A 113 4.14 -1.61 4.81
C ARG A 113 4.56 -2.93 4.19
N ILE A 114 5.42 -3.70 4.85
CA ILE A 114 5.78 -5.07 4.43
C ILE A 114 4.52 -5.92 4.22
N ARG A 115 3.59 -5.91 5.19
CA ARG A 115 2.33 -6.67 5.07
C ARG A 115 1.44 -6.18 3.93
N ALA A 116 1.36 -4.86 3.71
CA ALA A 116 0.59 -4.30 2.62
C ALA A 116 1.15 -4.70 1.24
N VAL A 117 2.46 -4.65 1.07
CA VAL A 117 3.16 -5.02 -0.18
C VAL A 117 3.03 -6.52 -0.45
N LEU A 118 3.30 -7.38 0.54
CA LEU A 118 3.14 -8.84 0.39
C LEU A 118 1.70 -9.25 0.05
N ARG A 119 0.70 -8.59 0.65
CA ARG A 119 -0.71 -8.81 0.31
C ARG A 119 -0.99 -8.46 -1.16
N ARG A 120 -0.33 -7.45 -1.72
CA ARG A 120 -0.46 -7.07 -3.13
C ARG A 120 0.17 -8.10 -4.07
N VAL A 121 1.32 -8.69 -3.69
CA VAL A 121 2.04 -9.67 -4.52
C VAL A 121 1.38 -11.05 -4.52
N ASN A 122 0.85 -11.49 -3.38
CA ASN A 122 0.10 -12.75 -3.31
C ASN A 122 -1.17 -12.70 -4.17
N ARG A 123 -1.86 -11.55 -4.18
CA ARG A 123 -3.01 -11.29 -5.06
C ARG A 123 -2.67 -11.44 -6.56
N GLN A 124 -1.47 -11.04 -6.98
CA GLN A 124 -1.01 -11.19 -8.37
C GLN A 124 -0.60 -12.64 -8.75
N SER A 125 -0.30 -13.49 -7.77
CA SER A 125 0.25 -14.84 -7.99
C SER A 125 -0.83 -15.94 -7.99
N GLU A 126 -2.03 -15.64 -7.50
CA GLU A 126 -3.15 -16.57 -7.32
C GLU A 126 -4.10 -16.66 -8.54
N HIS A 127 -3.60 -16.36 -9.75
CA HIS A 127 -4.39 -16.42 -10.99
C HIS A 127 -4.62 -17.83 -11.58
N ASN A 128 -4.35 -18.90 -10.84
CA ASN A 128 -4.71 -20.26 -11.26
C ASN A 128 -5.45 -20.99 -10.14
N THR A 129 -6.63 -21.52 -10.49
CA THR A 129 -7.56 -22.39 -9.74
C THR A 129 -8.52 -21.76 -8.71
N GLU A 130 -9.75 -21.55 -9.23
CA GLU A 130 -11.08 -21.72 -8.61
C GLU A 130 -11.46 -20.98 -7.31
N SER A 131 -12.37 -20.02 -7.51
CA SER A 131 -13.38 -19.49 -6.57
C SER A 131 -12.98 -18.41 -5.58
N GLU A 132 -12.23 -17.39 -5.99
CA GLU A 132 -12.08 -16.16 -5.20
C GLU A 132 -12.15 -14.91 -6.10
N ILE A 133 -12.76 -13.85 -5.55
CA ILE A 133 -13.16 -12.58 -6.17
C ILE A 133 -12.04 -12.01 -7.07
N PRO A 134 -12.29 -11.71 -8.36
CA PRO A 134 -11.25 -11.21 -9.27
C PRO A 134 -10.56 -9.94 -8.75
N ASP A 135 -9.26 -9.76 -9.00
CA ASP A 135 -8.41 -8.63 -8.54
C ASP A 135 -8.87 -7.21 -8.95
N HIS A 136 -9.84 -7.12 -9.87
CA HIS A 136 -10.49 -5.87 -10.23
C HIS A 136 -11.77 -5.62 -9.42
N LEU A 137 -12.17 -6.55 -8.55
CA LEU A 137 -13.42 -6.53 -7.82
C LEU A 137 -13.09 -6.29 -6.34
N LEU A 138 -13.28 -5.04 -5.88
CA LEU A 138 -13.22 -4.73 -4.46
C LEU A 138 -14.57 -5.05 -3.82
N GLU A 139 -14.56 -5.71 -2.67
CA GLU A 139 -15.78 -6.03 -1.94
C GLU A 139 -15.74 -5.47 -0.52
N TYR A 140 -16.87 -4.92 -0.08
CA TYR A 140 -17.11 -4.55 1.30
C TYR A 140 -18.58 -4.81 1.62
N GLN A 141 -18.84 -5.77 2.51
CA GLN A 141 -20.20 -6.25 2.82
C GLN A 141 -20.95 -6.62 1.53
N ASP A 142 -22.08 -5.99 1.25
CA ASP A 142 -22.91 -6.18 0.06
C ASP A 142 -22.50 -5.30 -1.13
N ILE A 143 -21.46 -4.48 -1.01
CA ILE A 143 -20.93 -3.63 -2.08
C ILE A 143 -19.83 -4.38 -2.85
N LYS A 144 -19.93 -4.40 -4.17
CA LYS A 144 -18.88 -4.87 -5.08
C LYS A 144 -18.52 -3.80 -6.11
N LEU A 145 -17.24 -3.53 -6.28
CA LEU A 145 -16.72 -2.49 -7.17
C LEU A 145 -15.76 -3.12 -8.18
N ASP A 146 -16.20 -3.21 -9.44
CA ASP A 146 -15.43 -3.68 -10.58
C ASP A 146 -14.63 -2.50 -11.18
N ILE A 147 -13.35 -2.42 -10.84
CA ILE A 147 -12.40 -1.38 -11.25
C ILE A 147 -12.24 -1.34 -12.77
N LYS A 148 -12.20 -2.50 -13.43
CA LYS A 148 -12.02 -2.57 -14.90
C LYS A 148 -13.22 -2.02 -15.64
N LYS A 149 -14.42 -2.35 -15.17
CA LYS A 149 -15.68 -1.86 -15.75
C LYS A 149 -16.10 -0.51 -15.19
N LYS A 150 -15.40 0.01 -14.16
CA LYS A 150 -15.81 1.18 -13.37
C LYS A 150 -17.26 1.08 -12.91
N MET A 151 -17.64 -0.11 -12.43
CA MET A 151 -19.02 -0.45 -12.08
C MET A 151 -19.11 -0.76 -10.60
N VAL A 152 -20.13 -0.21 -9.93
CA VAL A 152 -20.42 -0.49 -8.53
C VAL A 152 -21.76 -1.19 -8.46
N THR A 153 -21.85 -2.25 -7.67
CA THR A 153 -23.10 -2.94 -7.36
C THR A 153 -23.28 -3.06 -5.86
N ARG A 154 -24.54 -3.10 -5.41
CA ARG A 154 -24.92 -3.40 -4.03
C ARG A 154 -26.04 -4.43 -4.05
N ASN A 155 -25.89 -5.54 -3.32
CA ASN A 155 -26.83 -6.67 -3.40
C ASN A 155 -27.10 -7.15 -4.83
N GLY A 156 -26.11 -7.00 -5.73
CA GLY A 156 -26.22 -7.36 -7.14
C GLY A 156 -26.86 -6.29 -8.05
N GLU A 157 -27.40 -5.20 -7.51
CA GLU A 157 -27.97 -4.10 -8.29
C GLU A 157 -26.92 -3.02 -8.57
N VAL A 158 -26.89 -2.50 -9.81
CA VAL A 158 -25.92 -1.45 -10.21
C VAL A 158 -26.25 -0.12 -9.54
N ILE A 159 -25.23 0.52 -8.95
CA ILE A 159 -25.30 1.86 -8.39
C ILE A 159 -24.55 2.83 -9.30
N GLU A 160 -25.24 3.86 -9.78
CA GLU A 160 -24.62 4.92 -10.56
C GLU A 160 -23.93 5.97 -9.67
N LEU A 161 -22.60 6.02 -9.73
CA LEU A 161 -21.78 7.00 -9.04
C LEU A 161 -21.21 8.03 -10.01
N THR A 162 -21.06 9.26 -9.55
CA THR A 162 -20.24 10.25 -10.25
C THR A 162 -18.75 9.84 -10.16
N PRO A 163 -17.88 10.37 -11.04
CA PRO A 163 -16.45 10.05 -10.98
C PRO A 163 -15.80 10.30 -9.61
N THR A 164 -16.18 11.40 -8.95
CA THR A 164 -15.69 11.76 -7.61
C THR A 164 -16.19 10.79 -6.55
N GLU A 165 -17.49 10.45 -6.57
CA GLU A 165 -18.08 9.48 -5.62
C GLU A 165 -17.46 8.08 -5.79
N TYR A 166 -17.26 7.64 -7.03
CA TYR A 166 -16.59 6.38 -7.33
C TYR A 166 -15.18 6.32 -6.74
N LYS A 167 -14.37 7.36 -6.99
CA LYS A 167 -12.99 7.43 -6.50
C LYS A 167 -12.93 7.48 -4.97
N ILE A 168 -13.83 8.23 -4.32
CA ILE A 168 -13.94 8.24 -2.86
C ILE A 168 -14.23 6.82 -2.34
N LEU A 169 -15.20 6.13 -2.94
CA LEU A 169 -15.58 4.78 -2.52
C LEU A 169 -14.43 3.78 -2.74
N GLU A 170 -13.78 3.82 -3.90
CA GLU A 170 -12.62 2.98 -4.24
C GLU A 170 -11.48 3.18 -3.23
N MET A 171 -11.14 4.42 -2.92
CA MET A 171 -10.11 4.78 -1.95
C MET A 171 -10.44 4.27 -0.54
N LEU A 172 -11.69 4.44 -0.08
CA LEU A 172 -12.13 3.98 1.25
C LEU A 172 -12.15 2.44 1.33
N ILE A 173 -12.72 1.74 0.34
CA ILE A 173 -12.77 0.26 0.33
C ILE A 173 -11.37 -0.35 0.23
N SER A 174 -10.45 0.30 -0.47
CA SER A 174 -9.05 -0.18 -0.59
C SER A 174 -8.26 -0.05 0.72
N ASN A 175 -8.69 0.81 1.64
CA ASN A 175 -7.99 1.16 2.87
C ASN A 175 -8.89 1.01 4.10
N GLN A 176 -9.49 -0.18 4.24
CA GLN A 176 -10.32 -0.53 5.39
C GLN A 176 -9.48 -0.34 6.67
N ASP A 177 -10.06 0.32 7.68
CA ASP A 177 -9.45 0.73 8.96
C ASP A 177 -8.64 2.03 9.00
N MET A 178 -8.34 2.69 7.86
CA MET A 178 -7.66 3.98 7.87
C MET A 178 -8.64 5.16 7.91
N VAL A 179 -8.29 6.18 8.71
CA VAL A 179 -9.01 7.48 8.72
C VAL A 179 -8.30 8.42 7.78
N PHE A 180 -9.05 8.94 6.80
CA PHE A 180 -8.57 9.97 5.88
C PHE A 180 -9.12 11.33 6.26
N SER A 181 -8.23 12.31 6.35
CA SER A 181 -8.62 13.70 6.52
C SER A 181 -9.31 14.22 5.28
N ARG A 182 -10.11 15.28 5.43
CA ARG A 182 -10.80 15.89 4.28
C ARG A 182 -9.83 16.31 3.19
N LEU A 183 -8.70 16.89 3.59
CA LEU A 183 -7.64 17.31 2.67
C LEU A 183 -7.04 16.11 1.93
N GLN A 184 -6.73 15.02 2.65
CA GLN A 184 -6.18 13.80 2.03
C GLN A 184 -7.13 13.19 1.00
N ILE A 185 -8.44 13.17 1.29
CA ILE A 185 -9.43 12.66 0.34
C ILE A 185 -9.47 13.55 -0.90
N LEU A 186 -9.45 14.87 -0.73
CA LEU A 186 -9.45 15.82 -1.84
C LEU A 186 -8.20 15.67 -2.71
N GLU A 187 -7.01 15.61 -2.10
CA GLU A 187 -5.73 15.42 -2.80
C GLU A 187 -5.71 14.12 -3.61
N GLN A 188 -6.13 13.00 -3.02
CA GLN A 188 -6.10 11.69 -3.69
C GLN A 188 -7.17 11.53 -4.78
N VAL A 189 -8.34 12.16 -4.61
CA VAL A 189 -9.47 11.99 -5.55
C VAL A 189 -9.39 12.98 -6.71
N LEU A 190 -8.98 14.22 -6.44
CA LEU A 190 -9.01 15.33 -7.40
C LEU A 190 -7.63 15.67 -7.99
N GLY A 191 -6.52 15.35 -7.32
CA GLY A 191 -5.17 15.67 -7.81
C GLY A 191 -4.97 17.17 -8.07
N ASP A 192 -4.29 17.52 -9.16
CA ASP A 192 -3.96 18.91 -9.56
C ASP A 192 -5.18 19.78 -9.93
N TYR A 193 -6.39 19.21 -9.99
CA TYR A 193 -7.64 19.96 -10.24
C TYR A 193 -8.16 20.70 -8.99
N TYR A 194 -7.44 20.63 -7.87
CA TYR A 194 -7.82 21.24 -6.59
C TYR A 194 -7.81 22.78 -6.60
N GLU A 195 -7.09 23.42 -7.53
CA GLU A 195 -7.13 24.89 -7.70
C GLU A 195 -8.47 25.35 -8.32
N GLY A 196 -9.54 25.34 -7.54
CA GLY A 196 -10.76 26.11 -7.84
C GLY A 196 -12.08 25.36 -7.90
N TYR A 197 -12.14 24.06 -7.60
CA TYR A 197 -13.40 23.30 -7.51
C TYR A 197 -13.71 22.90 -6.06
N ASP A 198 -14.14 23.85 -5.24
CA ASP A 198 -14.71 23.57 -3.91
C ASP A 198 -16.19 23.17 -4.05
N ARG A 199 -16.46 21.97 -4.57
CA ARG A 199 -17.70 21.29 -4.19
C ARG A 199 -17.39 20.57 -2.90
N SER A 200 -18.00 21.01 -1.80
CA SER A 200 -17.65 20.52 -0.47
C SER A 200 -17.64 18.99 -0.44
N LEU A 201 -16.51 18.40 -0.03
CA LEU A 201 -16.32 16.96 0.11
C LEU A 201 -17.50 16.31 0.86
N ASP A 202 -18.01 17.01 1.88
CA ASP A 202 -19.15 16.61 2.68
C ASP A 202 -20.43 16.40 1.82
N THR A 203 -20.62 17.17 0.74
CA THR A 203 -21.70 16.96 -0.24
C THR A 203 -21.50 15.65 -1.02
N HIS A 204 -20.28 15.37 -1.48
CA HIS A 204 -19.96 14.13 -2.17
C HIS A 204 -20.14 12.91 -1.25
N ILE A 205 -19.70 13.00 0.00
CA ILE A 205 -19.92 11.96 1.02
C ILE A 205 -21.41 11.77 1.31
N SER A 206 -22.17 12.87 1.44
CA SER A 206 -23.62 12.81 1.68
C SER A 206 -24.37 12.13 0.53
N ASN A 207 -24.03 12.48 -0.72
CA ASN A 207 -24.64 11.87 -1.90
C ASN A 207 -24.24 10.40 -2.05
N LEU A 208 -22.97 10.07 -1.81
CA LEU A 208 -22.49 8.69 -1.81
C LEU A 208 -23.24 7.84 -0.78
N ARG A 209 -23.38 8.33 0.47
CA ARG A 209 -24.19 7.65 1.51
C ARG A 209 -25.63 7.42 1.06
N LYS A 210 -26.30 8.43 0.50
CA LYS A 210 -27.67 8.28 -0.02
C LYS A 210 -27.77 7.18 -1.06
N LYS A 211 -26.84 7.13 -2.02
CA LYS A 211 -26.81 6.11 -3.08
C LYS A 211 -26.48 4.71 -2.54
N LEU A 212 -25.66 4.63 -1.50
CA LEU A 212 -25.36 3.39 -0.78
C LEU A 212 -26.45 3.01 0.26
N GLY A 213 -27.50 3.82 0.44
CA GLY A 213 -28.49 3.64 1.50
C GLY A 213 -27.89 3.60 2.91
N ASP A 214 -26.81 4.37 3.14
CA ASP A 214 -26.08 4.48 4.39
C ASP A 214 -26.65 5.60 5.28
N ASP A 215 -26.96 5.30 6.54
CA ASP A 215 -27.47 6.29 7.50
C ASP A 215 -26.31 7.08 8.11
N PRO A 216 -26.26 8.42 8.01
CA PRO A 216 -25.19 9.22 8.60
C PRO A 216 -25.15 9.17 10.15
N ILE A 217 -26.25 8.85 10.83
CA ILE A 217 -26.35 8.73 12.29
C ILE A 217 -25.89 7.34 12.74
N LYS A 218 -26.19 6.30 11.95
CA LYS A 218 -25.78 4.91 12.19
C LYS A 218 -25.17 4.30 10.91
N PRO A 219 -23.94 4.71 10.56
CA PRO A 219 -23.33 4.28 9.30
C PRO A 219 -22.93 2.81 9.33
N ASN A 220 -23.21 2.10 8.26
CA ASN A 220 -22.73 0.73 8.00
C ASN A 220 -21.49 0.74 7.10
N TYR A 221 -21.35 1.76 6.24
CA TYR A 221 -20.29 1.83 5.23
C TYR A 221 -19.30 2.96 5.47
N ILE A 222 -19.76 4.21 5.58
CA ILE A 222 -18.88 5.37 5.68
C ILE A 222 -19.06 6.01 7.04
N LYS A 223 -18.06 5.92 7.91
CA LYS A 223 -18.09 6.53 9.24
C LYS A 223 -17.45 7.90 9.25
N THR A 224 -18.16 8.86 9.83
CA THR A 224 -17.56 10.16 10.17
C THR A 224 -16.77 10.02 11.47
N VAL A 225 -15.50 10.38 11.44
CA VAL A 225 -14.66 10.51 12.63
C VAL A 225 -14.55 12.01 12.95
N TYR A 226 -15.32 12.47 13.93
CA TYR A 226 -15.43 13.90 14.26
C TYR A 226 -14.06 14.55 14.48
N GLY A 227 -13.86 15.70 13.84
CA GLY A 227 -12.58 16.44 13.88
C GLY A 227 -11.45 15.83 13.05
N MET A 228 -11.58 14.61 12.55
CA MET A 228 -10.51 13.93 11.80
C MET A 228 -10.84 13.72 10.32
N GLY A 229 -12.04 13.24 9.99
CA GLY A 229 -12.43 12.99 8.60
C GLY A 229 -13.33 11.76 8.45
N TYR A 230 -13.00 10.88 7.50
CA TYR A 230 -13.85 9.73 7.12
C TYR A 230 -13.04 8.45 7.04
N LYS A 231 -13.70 7.32 7.32
CA LYS A 231 -13.16 5.98 7.09
C LYS A 231 -14.22 5.02 6.57
N MET A 232 -13.79 3.94 5.94
CA MET A 232 -14.65 2.78 5.71
C MET A 232 -14.94 2.09 7.04
N GLY A 233 -16.19 1.73 7.31
CA GLY A 233 -16.61 1.07 8.54
C GLY A 233 -17.93 1.60 9.12
N GLY A 234 -18.52 0.80 9.99
CA GLY A 234 -19.60 1.15 10.93
C GLY A 234 -19.20 0.79 12.35
#